data_AF-A0AAP2XQ61-F1
#
_entry.id   AF-A0AAP2XQ61-F1
#
_cell.length_a   1.000
_cell.length_b   1.000
_cell.length_c   1.000
_cell.angle_alpha   90.00
_cell.angle_beta   90.00
_cell.angle_gamma   90.00
#
_symmetry.space_group_name_H-M   'P 1'
#
loop_
_entity.id
_entity.type
_entity.pdbx_description
1 polymer ?
#
loop_
_entity_poly.entity_id
_entity_poly.type
_entity_poly.pdbx_seq_one_letter_code
_entity_poly.pdbx_strand_id
1 'polypeptide(L)'
;MKGKHIRKEKKSIVWILITLFVLIGVIFGYFHFKSDDQENLSQYKIIVGTIKNVGDETLLIETNDHQKYLISIAGAIDSNKGLIKGNRIYIYYEGTLDIKNKDIQSIKVKSYKVLE
;
A
#
# COMPACT_ATOMS: atom_id res chain seq x y z
N MET A 1 -13.19 -47.16 -50.94
CA MET A 1 -13.33 -46.33 -49.71
C MET A 1 -13.04 -47.19 -48.48
N LYS A 2 -12.14 -46.76 -47.59
CA LYS A 2 -12.21 -47.05 -46.14
C LYS A 2 -11.24 -46.12 -45.41
N GLY A 3 -11.81 -45.13 -44.72
CA GLY A 3 -11.08 -44.10 -43.99
C GLY A 3 -10.25 -44.69 -42.86
N LYS A 4 -8.99 -44.28 -42.78
CA LYS A 4 -8.07 -44.62 -41.70
C LYS A 4 -8.56 -43.91 -40.43
N HIS A 5 -9.31 -44.62 -39.61
CA HIS A 5 -9.76 -44.12 -38.32
C HIS A 5 -8.53 -43.92 -37.43
N ILE A 6 -8.15 -42.66 -37.20
CA ILE A 6 -7.09 -42.26 -36.29
C ILE A 6 -7.58 -42.60 -34.88
N ARG A 7 -7.21 -43.78 -34.38
CA ARG A 7 -7.41 -44.17 -32.98
C ARG A 7 -6.43 -43.35 -32.14
N LYS A 8 -6.72 -42.05 -31.94
CA LYS A 8 -5.96 -41.19 -31.04
C LYS A 8 -6.09 -41.75 -29.63
N GLU A 9 -4.95 -42.03 -29.02
CA GLU A 9 -4.85 -42.60 -27.69
C GLU A 9 -5.54 -41.70 -26.66
N LYS A 10 -6.60 -42.22 -26.02
CA LYS A 10 -7.36 -41.52 -24.97
C LYS A 10 -6.48 -41.05 -23.80
N LYS A 11 -5.31 -41.68 -23.61
CA LYS A 11 -4.32 -41.31 -22.58
C LYS A 11 -3.76 -39.91 -22.79
N SER A 12 -3.51 -39.49 -24.05
CA SER A 12 -2.90 -38.19 -24.34
C SER A 12 -3.82 -37.00 -24.02
N ILE A 13 -5.14 -37.15 -24.23
CA ILE A 13 -6.14 -36.10 -23.91
C ILE A 13 -6.22 -35.84 -22.40
N VAL A 14 -6.13 -36.89 -21.58
CA VAL A 14 -6.15 -36.76 -20.12
C VAL A 14 -4.94 -35.98 -19.62
N TRP A 15 -3.74 -36.25 -20.15
CA TRP A 15 -2.54 -35.48 -19.81
C TRP A 15 -2.64 -34.01 -20.22
N ILE A 16 -3.23 -33.71 -21.39
CA ILE A 16 -3.47 -32.33 -21.82
C ILE A 16 -4.42 -31.60 -20.87
N LEU A 17 -5.49 -32.26 -20.40
CA LEU A 17 -6.44 -31.68 -19.47
C LEU A 17 -5.82 -31.40 -18.09
N ILE A 18 -4.98 -32.31 -17.58
CA ILE A 18 -4.27 -32.12 -16.30
C ILE A 18 -3.32 -30.93 -16.39
N THR A 19 -2.51 -30.84 -17.45
CA THR A 19 -1.58 -29.72 -17.64
C THR A 19 -2.33 -28.39 -17.75
N LEU A 20 -3.47 -28.36 -18.44
CA LEU A 20 -4.31 -27.17 -18.55
C LEU A 20 -4.88 -26.73 -17.18
N PHE A 21 -5.33 -27.68 -16.36
CA PHE A 21 -5.87 -27.39 -15.03
C PHE A 21 -4.80 -26.85 -14.06
N VAL A 22 -3.59 -27.40 -14.12
CA VAL A 22 -2.44 -26.89 -13.36
C VAL A 22 -2.07 -25.48 -13.82
N LEU A 23 -2.06 -25.20 -15.13
CA LEU A 23 -1.75 -23.87 -15.65
C LEU A 23 -2.76 -22.81 -15.17
N ILE A 24 -4.05 -23.14 -15.20
CA ILE A 24 -5.13 -22.25 -14.72
C ILE A 24 -5.00 -22.04 -13.21
N GLY A 25 -4.72 -23.09 -12.43
CA GLY A 25 -4.52 -22.99 -10.98
C GLY A 25 -3.33 -22.11 -10.59
N VAL A 26 -2.22 -22.17 -11.35
CA VAL A 26 -1.05 -21.31 -11.13
C VAL A 26 -1.36 -19.85 -11.43
N ILE A 27 -2.12 -19.56 -12.51
CA ILE A 27 -2.56 -18.20 -12.83
C ILE A 27 -3.53 -17.68 -11.76
N PHE A 28 -4.48 -18.50 -11.33
CA PHE A 28 -5.47 -18.12 -10.31
C PHE A 28 -4.81 -17.87 -8.96
N GLY A 29 -3.87 -18.72 -8.53
CA GLY A 29 -3.08 -18.51 -7.32
C GLY A 29 -2.19 -17.27 -7.37
N TYR A 30 -1.58 -16.97 -8.53
CA TYR A 30 -0.79 -15.75 -8.72
C TYR A 30 -1.65 -14.47 -8.69
N PHE A 31 -2.87 -14.51 -9.23
CA PHE A 31 -3.80 -13.38 -9.15
C PHE A 31 -4.39 -13.20 -7.75
N HIS A 32 -4.73 -14.28 -7.05
CA HIS A 32 -5.30 -14.22 -5.70
C HIS A 32 -4.29 -13.79 -4.63
N PHE A 33 -3.00 -13.97 -4.88
CA PHE A 33 -1.92 -13.51 -4.00
C PHE A 33 -1.52 -12.06 -4.24
N LYS A 34 -1.95 -11.45 -5.35
CA LYS A 34 -1.61 -10.07 -5.71
C LYS A 34 -2.78 -9.12 -5.52
N SER A 35 -3.52 -9.33 -4.45
CA SER A 35 -4.47 -8.37 -3.89
C SER A 35 -4.07 -8.09 -2.45
N ASP A 36 -2.78 -7.86 -2.22
CA ASP A 36 -2.39 -7.14 -1.02
C ASP A 36 -2.97 -5.73 -1.17
N ASP A 37 -3.80 -5.37 -0.22
CA ASP A 37 -4.57 -4.14 -0.13
C ASP A 37 -3.66 -2.91 -0.19
N GLN A 38 -3.20 -2.54 -1.40
CA GLN A 38 -2.56 -1.26 -1.61
C GLN A 38 -3.65 -0.20 -1.48
N GLU A 39 -3.95 0.17 -0.22
CA GLU A 39 -4.88 1.21 0.17
C GLU A 39 -4.57 2.42 -0.72
N ASN A 40 -5.52 2.80 -1.57
CA ASN A 40 -5.27 3.80 -2.59
C ASN A 40 -5.04 5.16 -1.92
N LEU A 41 -3.78 5.51 -1.67
CA LEU A 41 -3.38 6.71 -0.94
C LEU A 41 -3.91 8.01 -1.57
N SER A 42 -4.38 7.98 -2.82
CA SER A 42 -4.99 9.14 -3.48
C SER A 42 -6.27 9.61 -2.82
N GLN A 43 -6.94 8.78 -2.02
CA GLN A 43 -8.16 9.16 -1.31
C GLN A 43 -7.88 9.99 -0.04
N TYR A 44 -6.64 10.02 0.43
CA TYR A 44 -6.26 10.70 1.66
C TYR A 44 -5.82 12.13 1.43
N LYS A 45 -6.07 12.96 2.45
CA LYS A 45 -5.49 14.29 2.51
C LYS A 45 -4.00 14.16 2.79
N ILE A 46 -3.23 15.10 2.28
CA ILE A 46 -1.77 15.10 2.39
C ILE A 46 -1.33 16.39 3.08
N ILE A 47 -0.45 16.25 4.07
CA ILE A 47 0.33 17.36 4.61
C ILE A 47 1.81 17.10 4.39
N VAL A 48 2.55 18.15 4.03
CA VAL A 48 3.98 18.08 3.71
C VAL A 48 4.72 18.98 4.68
N GLY A 49 5.74 18.43 5.33
CA GLY A 49 6.55 19.21 6.26
C GLY A 49 7.96 18.68 6.41
N THR A 50 8.74 19.37 7.22
CA THR A 50 10.08 19.00 7.65
C THR A 50 10.00 18.42 9.06
N ILE A 51 10.61 17.28 9.31
CA ILE A 51 10.64 16.64 10.62
C ILE A 51 11.49 17.49 11.57
N LYS A 52 10.91 17.94 12.68
CA LYS A 52 11.60 18.67 13.75
C LYS A 52 11.92 17.80 14.95
N ASN A 53 11.07 16.84 15.26
CA ASN A 53 11.29 15.87 16.31
C ASN A 53 10.52 14.57 16.03
N VAL A 54 11.07 13.45 16.49
CA VAL A 54 10.50 12.10 16.35
C VAL A 54 10.39 11.52 17.77
N GLY A 55 9.16 11.25 18.21
CA GLY A 55 8.87 10.47 19.40
C GLY A 55 8.48 9.04 19.03
N ASP A 56 8.09 8.24 20.02
CA ASP A 56 7.80 6.81 19.82
C ASP A 56 6.63 6.59 18.83
N GLU A 57 5.54 7.32 19.00
CA GLU A 57 4.36 7.27 18.12
C GLU A 57 3.89 8.67 17.69
N THR A 58 4.73 9.68 17.91
CA THR A 58 4.41 11.07 17.59
C THR A 58 5.50 11.70 16.74
N LEU A 59 5.13 12.61 15.86
CA LEU A 59 6.02 13.30 14.95
C LEU A 59 5.73 14.79 14.97
N LEU A 60 6.73 15.59 15.32
CA LEU A 60 6.64 17.04 15.17
C LEU A 60 7.14 17.43 13.79
N ILE A 61 6.26 17.99 12.96
CA ILE A 61 6.62 18.54 11.65
C ILE A 61 6.46 20.06 11.61
N GLU A 62 7.21 20.71 10.73
CA GLU A 62 7.03 22.11 10.37
C GLU A 62 6.73 22.21 8.87
N THR A 63 5.61 22.83 8.52
CA THR A 63 5.19 23.08 7.14
C THR A 63 5.92 24.29 6.54
N ASN A 64 5.78 24.51 5.22
CA ASN A 64 6.46 25.59 4.51
C ASN A 64 6.07 27.01 4.98
N ASP A 65 4.88 27.16 5.58
CA ASP A 65 4.39 28.39 6.20
C ASP A 65 4.83 28.53 7.68
N HIS A 66 5.82 27.73 8.11
CA HIS A 66 6.37 27.70 9.47
C HIS A 66 5.37 27.30 10.56
N GLN A 67 4.22 26.70 10.20
CA GLN A 67 3.32 26.13 11.19
C GLN A 67 3.87 24.78 11.67
N LYS A 68 3.74 24.55 12.98
CA LYS A 68 4.21 23.32 13.62
C LYS A 68 3.03 22.45 14.00
N TYR A 69 3.16 21.17 13.71
CA TYR A 69 2.13 20.18 13.94
C TYR A 69 2.73 18.95 14.66
N LEU A 70 2.20 18.60 15.83
CA LEU A 70 2.50 17.35 16.54
C LEU A 70 1.50 16.24 16.14
N ILE A 71 1.93 15.32 15.30
CA ILE A 71 1.08 14.33 14.65
C ILE A 71 1.25 12.97 15.32
N SER A 72 0.15 12.30 15.68
CA SER A 72 0.20 10.89 16.07
C SER A 72 0.29 10.01 14.82
N ILE A 73 1.27 9.12 14.79
CA ILE A 73 1.47 8.12 13.72
C ILE A 73 1.11 6.70 14.20
N ALA A 74 0.48 6.57 15.37
CA ALA A 74 0.02 5.31 15.92
C ALA A 74 -0.98 4.63 14.94
N GLY A 75 -0.71 3.38 14.60
CA GLY A 75 -1.56 2.58 13.70
C GLY A 75 -1.43 2.93 12.21
N ALA A 76 -0.41 3.68 11.79
CA ALA A 76 -0.10 3.87 10.38
C ALA A 76 0.30 2.53 9.72
N ILE A 77 -0.38 2.20 8.62
CA ILE A 77 -0.19 0.99 7.82
C ILE A 77 0.95 1.31 6.84
N ASP A 78 2.08 0.60 6.95
CA ASP A 78 3.28 0.81 6.13
C ASP A 78 3.92 2.19 6.23
N SER A 79 4.47 2.37 7.42
CA SER A 79 5.35 3.44 7.83
C SER A 79 6.72 3.24 7.13
N ASN A 80 7.06 4.00 6.09
CA ASN A 80 8.37 3.90 5.43
C ASN A 80 9.45 4.41 6.41
N LYS A 81 10.07 3.52 7.18
CA LYS A 81 10.88 3.89 8.36
C LYS A 81 12.21 4.51 7.94
N GLY A 82 12.34 5.80 8.24
CA GLY A 82 13.51 6.65 8.02
C GLY A 82 13.27 8.03 8.62
N LEU A 83 12.53 8.09 9.73
CA LEU A 83 12.13 9.34 10.39
C LEU A 83 13.37 9.97 11.03
N ILE A 84 14.03 10.85 10.28
CA ILE A 84 15.21 11.59 10.71
C ILE A 84 14.85 13.07 10.76
N LYS A 85 15.22 13.73 11.85
CA LYS A 85 15.07 15.18 11.99
C LYS A 85 15.79 15.90 10.84
N GLY A 86 15.08 16.82 10.19
CA GLY A 86 15.56 17.57 9.04
C GLY A 86 15.03 17.05 7.70
N ASN A 87 14.58 15.79 7.62
CA ASN A 87 14.04 15.25 6.38
C ASN A 87 12.65 15.81 6.11
N ARG A 88 12.31 15.87 4.81
CA ARG A 88 10.96 16.19 4.37
C ARG A 88 10.08 14.95 4.45
N ILE A 89 8.80 15.11 4.70
CA ILE A 89 7.86 13.99 4.84
C ILE A 89 6.49 14.34 4.25
N TYR A 90 5.88 13.36 3.59
CA TYR A 90 4.46 13.32 3.25
C TYR A 90 3.70 12.51 4.31
N ILE A 91 2.60 13.06 4.82
CA ILE A 91 1.72 12.36 5.75
C ILE A 91 0.32 12.29 5.13
N TYR A 92 -0.17 11.06 4.99
CA TYR A 92 -1.49 10.74 4.44
C TYR A 92 -2.45 10.51 5.60
N TYR A 93 -3.53 11.29 5.67
CA TYR A 93 -4.45 11.27 6.80
C TYR A 93 -5.92 11.38 6.39
N GLU A 94 -6.77 10.86 7.28
CA GLU A 94 -8.21 11.09 7.30
C GLU A 94 -8.58 12.12 8.38
N GLY A 95 -9.68 12.84 8.18
CA GLY A 95 -10.19 13.83 9.13
C GLY A 95 -9.96 15.27 8.71
N THR A 96 -10.08 16.17 9.68
CA THR A 96 -10.00 17.62 9.48
C THR A 96 -8.85 18.15 10.31
N LEU A 97 -7.86 18.74 9.65
CA LEU A 97 -6.76 19.43 10.33
C LEU A 97 -7.34 20.72 10.93
N ASP A 98 -7.30 20.87 12.26
CA ASP A 98 -7.69 22.14 12.88
C ASP A 98 -6.53 23.14 12.76
N ILE A 99 -6.56 23.90 11.67
CA ILE A 99 -5.54 24.90 11.33
C ILE A 99 -5.49 26.02 12.38
N LYS A 100 -6.59 26.28 13.11
CA LYS A 100 -6.66 27.37 14.10
C LYS A 100 -6.01 26.98 15.42
N ASN A 101 -6.25 25.75 15.87
CA ASN A 101 -5.72 25.27 17.16
C ASN A 101 -4.35 24.61 17.04
N LYS A 102 -3.84 24.39 15.82
CA LYS A 102 -2.55 23.72 15.54
C LYS A 102 -2.45 22.34 16.18
N ASP A 103 -3.60 21.76 16.51
CA ASP A 103 -3.71 20.53 17.25
C ASP A 103 -4.39 19.48 16.37
N ILE A 104 -3.87 18.27 16.46
CA ILE A 104 -3.97 17.23 15.42
C ILE A 104 -4.72 16.01 15.91
N GLN A 105 -5.26 16.09 17.13
CA GLN A 105 -6.03 15.01 17.76
C GLN A 105 -7.22 14.53 16.90
N SER A 106 -7.67 15.34 15.93
CA SER A 106 -8.77 15.01 15.02
C SER A 106 -8.36 14.34 13.70
N ILE A 107 -7.06 14.09 13.45
CA ILE A 107 -6.64 13.36 12.25
C ILE A 107 -6.19 11.95 12.59
N LYS A 108 -6.50 11.02 11.69
CA LYS A 108 -6.00 9.65 11.72
C LYS A 108 -4.97 9.48 10.61
N VAL A 109 -3.71 9.26 10.98
CA VAL A 109 -2.66 8.97 10.00
C VAL A 109 -2.84 7.55 9.48
N LYS A 110 -2.88 7.43 8.16
CA LYS A 110 -2.98 6.16 7.45
C LYS A 110 -1.61 5.65 7.02
N SER A 111 -0.80 6.53 6.46
CA SER A 111 0.56 6.22 6.02
C SER A 111 1.42 7.48 5.97
N TYR A 112 2.74 7.31 5.85
CA TYR A 112 3.67 8.41 5.63
C TYR A 112 4.87 7.97 4.77
N LYS A 113 5.47 8.94 4.08
CA LYS A 113 6.64 8.73 3.22
C LYS A 113 7.67 9.82 3.43
N VAL A 114 8.87 9.44 3.86
CA VAL A 114 10.03 10.33 3.96
C VAL A 114 10.59 10.61 2.57
N LEU A 115 10.99 11.86 2.34
CA LEU A 115 11.72 12.32 1.17
C LEU A 115 13.16 12.58 1.60
N GLU A 116 14.05 11.74 1.09
CA GLU A 116 15.50 11.94 1.19
C GLU A 116 15.96 13.12 0.32
#